data_AF-A0A1Q8CKC9-F1
#
_entry.id   AF-A0A1Q8CKC9-F1
#
_cell.length_a   1.000
_cell.length_b   1.000
_cell.length_c   1.000
_cell.angle_alpha   90.00
_cell.angle_beta   90.00
_cell.angle_gamma   90.00
#
_symmetry.space_group_name_H-M   'P 1'
#
loop_
_entity.id
_entity.type
_entity.pdbx_description
1 polymer ?
#
loop_
_entity_poly.entity_id
_entity_poly.type
_entity_poly.pdbx_seq_one_letter_code
_entity_poly.pdbx_strand_id
1 'polypeptide(L)'
;MAIHAGEVLFDERGTAGDAVESVFRLLDSAEVRAATSLALGDLVVGVSAPIRDGVIEAGLPGVDPASYRPVTVEFKGTSFPAWIYIPGVTGPSPQPRSGPVDGPGDLLHRSILLVDIEDSDSRPDDVKWRHRAELRSIVFGAVADIGVAPEAFTAKDTGDGWRVLFLPEVAKNRLAGPLVAALVRRLVRYNDAAAPGERMRLRTVLHAGELLWDGSDFFGSALNEASWLVDSDELRECLALRAAPAVLMVSDVIYNGVVRHGYGEIDPERYEPRLVRAKKRDLATWVCWLGGDLAGDRA
;
A
#
# COMPACT_ATOMS: atom_id res chain seq x y z
N MET A 1 15.26 -6.98 21.78
CA MET A 1 15.25 -6.21 20.52
C MET A 1 13.82 -6.08 20.03
N ALA A 2 13.49 -5.00 19.33
CA ALA A 2 12.20 -4.83 18.67
C ALA A 2 12.40 -4.49 17.19
N ILE A 3 11.50 -4.96 16.31
CA ILE A 3 11.50 -4.70 14.88
C ILE A 3 10.12 -4.18 14.48
N HIS A 4 10.10 -3.08 13.73
CA HIS A 4 8.89 -2.45 13.23
C HIS A 4 9.13 -1.91 11.81
N ALA A 5 8.06 -1.82 11.03
CA ALA A 5 8.03 -1.15 9.73
C ALA A 5 6.84 -0.20 9.68
N GLY A 6 7.07 0.99 9.14
CA GLY A 6 6.07 2.03 8.98
C GLY A 6 6.69 3.31 8.44
N GLU A 7 5.85 4.29 8.13
CA GLU A 7 6.31 5.53 7.51
C GLU A 7 6.98 6.47 8.52
N VAL A 8 8.05 7.10 8.08
CA VAL A 8 8.78 8.11 8.84
C VAL A 8 8.91 9.38 8.03
N LEU A 9 8.81 10.51 8.71
CA LEU A 9 9.28 11.79 8.19
C LEU A 9 10.78 11.90 8.44
N PHE A 10 11.50 12.45 7.47
CA PHE A 10 12.92 12.72 7.58
C PHE A 10 13.18 14.17 7.23
N ASP A 11 13.92 14.87 8.09
CA ASP A 11 14.41 16.22 7.87
C ASP A 11 15.88 16.34 8.32
N GLU A 12 16.43 17.56 8.27
CA GLU A 12 17.80 17.86 8.67
C GLU A 12 18.11 17.51 10.14
N ARG A 13 17.08 17.31 10.98
CA ARG A 13 17.18 17.00 12.42
C ARG A 13 17.01 15.51 12.73
N GLY A 14 16.64 14.69 11.75
CA GLY A 14 16.54 13.23 11.88
C GLY A 14 15.19 12.66 11.45
N THR A 15 14.83 11.50 12.00
CA THR A 15 13.57 10.80 11.70
C THR A 15 12.53 10.99 12.80
N ALA A 16 11.28 11.18 12.40
CA ALA A 16 10.14 11.28 13.31
C ALA A 16 8.92 10.55 12.72
N GLY A 17 7.99 10.12 13.58
CA GLY A 17 6.72 9.52 13.18
C GLY A 17 6.30 8.36 14.08
N ASP A 18 5.04 7.97 13.96
CA ASP A 18 4.41 6.92 14.76
C ASP A 18 5.17 5.59 14.67
N ALA A 19 5.85 5.31 13.56
CA ALA A 19 6.66 4.11 13.39
C ALA A 19 7.86 4.07 14.37
N VAL A 20 8.54 5.21 14.55
CA VAL A 20 9.67 5.33 15.48
C VAL A 20 9.17 5.19 16.92
N GLU A 21 8.05 5.82 17.26
CA GLU A 21 7.47 5.66 18.59
C GLU A 21 7.02 4.22 18.85
N SER A 22 6.40 3.57 17.87
CA SER A 22 5.88 2.21 17.99
C SER A 22 6.98 1.19 18.28
N VAL A 23 8.15 1.31 17.64
CA VAL A 23 9.27 0.39 17.91
C VAL A 23 9.84 0.55 19.31
N PHE A 24 9.93 1.79 19.82
CA PHE A 24 10.38 2.03 21.20
C PHE A 24 9.34 1.55 22.21
N ARG A 25 8.05 1.79 21.97
CA ARG A 25 6.96 1.27 22.83
C ARG A 25 6.99 -0.26 22.90
N LEU A 26 7.24 -0.92 21.77
CA LEU A 26 7.40 -2.38 21.72
C LEU A 26 8.67 -2.85 22.45
N LEU A 27 9.81 -2.16 22.27
CA LEU A 27 11.06 -2.50 22.95
C LEU A 27 10.95 -2.37 24.47
N ASP A 28 10.27 -1.34 24.94
CA ASP A 28 10.10 -1.04 26.37
C ASP A 28 8.90 -1.75 27.01
N SER A 29 8.17 -2.58 26.26
CA SER A 29 6.95 -3.22 26.73
C SER A 29 7.20 -4.22 27.86
N ALA A 30 6.21 -4.34 28.75
CA ALA A 30 6.28 -5.30 29.86
C ALA A 30 6.37 -6.74 29.34
N GLU A 31 5.71 -7.03 28.22
CA GLU A 31 5.66 -8.35 27.58
C GLU A 31 7.03 -8.74 27.04
N VAL A 32 7.72 -7.83 26.33
CA VAL A 32 9.08 -8.07 25.82
C VAL A 32 10.07 -8.21 26.98
N ARG A 33 9.95 -7.39 28.03
CA ARG A 33 10.79 -7.50 29.24
C ARG A 33 10.53 -8.77 30.04
N ALA A 34 9.29 -9.22 30.16
CA ALA A 34 8.97 -10.47 30.85
C ALA A 34 9.54 -11.67 30.08
N ALA A 35 9.45 -11.65 28.76
CA ALA A 35 9.96 -12.72 27.91
C ALA A 35 11.48 -12.96 28.04
N THR A 36 12.28 -11.98 28.47
CA THR A 36 13.73 -12.20 28.67
C THR A 36 14.03 -13.19 29.79
N SER A 37 13.12 -13.33 30.76
CA SER A 37 13.25 -14.34 31.82
C SER A 37 13.08 -15.78 31.32
N LEU A 38 12.42 -15.97 30.18
CA LEU A 38 12.17 -17.28 29.55
C LEU A 38 13.26 -17.66 28.54
N ALA A 39 14.08 -16.69 28.13
CA ALA A 39 15.12 -16.93 27.16
C ALA A 39 16.27 -17.69 27.83
N LEU A 40 16.56 -18.90 27.34
CA LEU A 40 17.75 -19.65 27.74
C LEU A 40 19.06 -19.00 27.23
N GLY A 41 18.95 -17.96 26.39
CA GLY A 41 20.05 -17.07 25.96
C GLY A 41 19.65 -15.58 26.06
N ASP A 42 20.53 -14.68 25.61
CA ASP A 42 20.40 -13.23 25.87
C ASP A 42 19.49 -12.45 24.88
N LEU A 43 18.65 -13.13 24.09
CA LEU A 43 17.87 -12.48 23.02
C LEU A 43 16.38 -12.81 23.04
N VAL A 44 15.57 -11.74 23.04
CA VAL A 44 14.15 -11.74 22.74
C VAL A 44 13.91 -10.77 21.58
N VAL A 45 13.07 -11.17 20.63
CA VAL A 45 12.69 -10.34 19.49
C VAL A 45 11.18 -10.06 19.54
N GLY A 46 10.82 -8.79 19.76
CA GLY A 46 9.45 -8.30 19.56
C GLY A 46 9.27 -7.81 18.13
N VAL A 47 8.17 -8.16 17.48
CA VAL A 47 7.82 -7.68 16.13
C VAL A 47 6.41 -7.11 16.10
N SER A 48 6.23 -6.02 15.36
CA SER A 48 4.92 -5.38 15.17
C SER A 48 4.06 -6.06 14.10
N ALA A 49 2.76 -5.71 14.03
CA ALA A 49 1.84 -6.23 13.00
C ALA A 49 2.32 -6.04 11.54
N PRO A 50 2.86 -4.87 11.11
CA PRO A 50 3.39 -4.75 9.74
C PRO A 50 4.49 -5.76 9.41
N ILE A 51 5.38 -6.05 10.36
CA ILE A 51 6.43 -7.06 10.19
C ILE A 51 5.84 -8.48 10.22
N ARG A 52 4.85 -8.72 11.08
CA ARG A 52 4.14 -10.00 11.13
C ARG A 52 3.49 -10.31 9.78
N ASP A 53 2.64 -9.42 9.32
CA ASP A 53 1.75 -9.65 8.18
C ASP A 53 2.51 -9.59 6.85
N GLY A 54 3.46 -8.66 6.73
CA GLY A 54 4.22 -8.43 5.51
C GLY A 54 5.40 -9.38 5.31
N VAL A 55 6.09 -9.75 6.40
CA VAL A 55 7.36 -10.50 6.31
C VAL A 55 7.25 -11.90 6.87
N ILE A 56 6.69 -12.06 8.08
CA ILE A 56 6.71 -13.34 8.77
C ILE A 56 5.69 -14.31 8.19
N GLU A 57 4.45 -13.86 7.97
CA GLU A 57 3.38 -14.68 7.39
C GLU A 57 3.66 -15.14 5.95
N ALA A 58 4.58 -14.48 5.25
CA ALA A 58 5.07 -14.97 3.96
C ALA A 58 5.75 -16.35 4.07
N GLY A 59 6.17 -16.76 5.28
CA GLY A 59 6.69 -18.10 5.56
C GLY A 59 7.98 -18.42 4.79
N LEU A 60 8.84 -17.41 4.59
CA LEU A 60 10.10 -17.59 3.88
C LEU A 60 10.97 -18.67 4.53
N PRO A 61 11.84 -19.38 3.76
CA PRO A 61 12.73 -20.38 4.32
C PRO A 61 13.52 -19.88 5.54
N GLY A 62 13.40 -20.58 6.66
CA GLY A 62 14.04 -20.22 7.94
C GLY A 62 13.20 -19.32 8.84
N VAL A 63 12.01 -18.89 8.41
CA VAL A 63 11.05 -18.14 9.22
C VAL A 63 9.76 -18.95 9.33
N ASP A 64 9.50 -19.50 10.52
CA ASP A 64 8.24 -20.18 10.82
C ASP A 64 7.27 -19.20 11.53
N PRO A 65 6.12 -18.87 10.93
CA PRO A 65 5.12 -18.03 11.57
C PRO A 65 4.64 -18.56 12.92
N ALA A 66 4.59 -19.88 13.13
CA ALA A 66 4.14 -20.47 14.39
C ALA A 66 5.14 -20.26 15.54
N SER A 67 6.40 -19.95 15.21
CA SER A 67 7.45 -19.66 16.19
C SER A 67 7.32 -18.27 16.84
N TYR A 68 6.40 -17.43 16.38
CA TYR A 68 6.15 -16.08 16.92
C TYR A 68 4.84 -16.08 17.72
N ARG A 69 4.92 -15.83 19.02
CA ARG A 69 3.77 -15.87 19.92
C ARG A 69 3.07 -14.50 19.96
N PRO A 70 1.75 -14.42 19.73
CA PRO A 70 1.04 -13.16 19.81
C PRO A 70 1.00 -12.65 21.25
N VAL A 71 1.17 -11.34 21.40
CA VAL A 71 1.01 -10.60 22.64
C VAL A 71 0.25 -9.30 22.36
N THR A 72 -0.44 -8.80 23.37
CA THR A 72 -1.02 -7.45 23.32
C THR A 72 -0.11 -6.56 24.13
N VAL A 73 0.47 -5.54 23.50
CA VAL A 73 1.33 -4.57 24.18
C VAL A 73 0.47 -3.45 24.71
N GLU A 74 0.52 -3.25 26.03
CA GLU A 74 -0.08 -2.08 26.67
C GLU A 74 0.99 -1.05 27.03
N PHE A 75 0.85 0.17 26.51
CA PHE A 75 1.77 1.26 26.79
C PHE A 75 1.03 2.59 26.94
N LYS A 76 1.09 3.16 28.16
CA LYS A 76 0.52 4.47 28.51
C LYS A 76 -0.90 4.69 27.96
N GLY A 77 -1.79 3.71 28.17
CA GLY A 77 -3.20 3.78 27.76
C GLY A 77 -3.47 3.49 26.29
N THR A 78 -2.44 3.14 25.51
CA THR A 78 -2.59 2.60 24.15
C THR A 78 -2.34 1.10 24.16
N SER A 79 -3.09 0.35 23.35
CA SER A 79 -2.89 -1.08 23.18
C SER A 79 -2.72 -1.41 21.70
N PHE A 80 -1.77 -2.29 21.37
CA PHE A 80 -1.57 -2.76 20.00
C PHE A 80 -1.06 -4.20 19.96
N PRO A 81 -1.39 -4.97 18.90
CA PRO A 81 -0.90 -6.33 18.74
C PRO A 81 0.59 -6.35 18.37
N ALA A 82 1.31 -7.29 18.97
CA ALA A 82 2.70 -7.60 18.64
C ALA A 82 2.95 -9.11 18.76
N TRP A 83 4.13 -9.57 18.35
CA TRP A 83 4.54 -10.96 18.48
C TRP A 83 5.95 -11.07 19.05
N ILE A 84 6.18 -12.12 19.83
CA ILE A 84 7.47 -12.40 20.46
C ILE A 84 8.06 -13.69 19.91
N TYR A 85 9.33 -13.62 19.51
CA TYR A 85 10.16 -14.77 19.17
C TYR A 85 11.33 -14.88 20.16
N ILE A 86 11.58 -16.10 20.63
CA ILE A 86 12.67 -16.43 21.55
C ILE A 86 13.47 -17.58 20.91
N PRO A 87 14.68 -17.32 20.38
CA PRO A 87 15.50 -18.35 19.76
C PRO A 87 15.73 -19.55 20.68
N GLY A 88 15.58 -20.77 20.14
CA GLY A 88 15.77 -22.01 20.89
C GLY A 88 14.62 -22.38 21.85
N VAL A 89 13.65 -21.48 22.06
CA VAL A 89 12.47 -21.74 22.89
C VAL A 89 11.22 -21.81 22.01
N THR A 90 10.99 -20.83 21.14
CA THR A 90 9.81 -20.81 20.27
C THR A 90 10.07 -21.37 18.88
N GLY A 91 11.33 -21.51 18.47
CA GLY A 91 11.73 -22.14 17.21
C GLY A 91 13.24 -22.23 17.06
N PRO A 92 13.74 -22.99 16.07
CA PRO A 92 15.17 -23.03 15.76
C PRO A 92 15.66 -21.65 15.32
N SER A 93 16.95 -21.37 15.55
CA SER A 93 17.56 -20.14 15.05
C SER A 93 17.59 -20.13 13.52
N PRO A 94 17.17 -19.04 12.86
CA PRO A 94 17.28 -18.93 11.40
C PRO A 94 18.73 -19.08 10.95
N GLN A 95 18.95 -19.79 9.84
CA GLN A 95 20.26 -19.89 9.21
C GLN A 95 20.54 -18.59 8.42
N PRO A 96 21.76 -18.02 8.50
CA PRO A 96 22.10 -16.86 7.70
C PRO A 96 22.04 -17.21 6.21
N ARG A 97 21.34 -16.38 5.42
CA ARG A 97 21.38 -16.49 3.95
C ARG A 97 22.56 -15.68 3.44
N SER A 98 23.41 -16.32 2.64
CA SER A 98 24.48 -15.67 1.89
C SER A 98 24.01 -15.37 0.47
N GLY A 99 24.10 -14.12 0.04
CA GLY A 99 23.69 -13.68 -1.30
C GLY A 99 23.65 -12.15 -1.41
N PRO A 100 23.50 -11.59 -2.62
CA PRO A 100 23.19 -10.18 -2.78
C PRO A 100 21.85 -9.85 -2.13
N VAL A 101 21.74 -8.65 -1.56
CA VAL A 101 20.46 -8.07 -1.12
C VAL A 101 19.57 -7.88 -2.36
N ASP A 102 18.29 -8.25 -2.25
CA ASP A 102 17.28 -8.23 -3.32
C ASP A 102 17.39 -9.40 -4.33
N GLY A 103 17.85 -10.56 -3.86
CA GLY A 103 17.92 -11.78 -4.64
C GLY A 103 16.58 -12.53 -4.76
N PRO A 104 16.51 -13.59 -5.58
CA PRO A 104 15.33 -14.45 -5.66
C PRO A 104 14.92 -14.99 -4.28
N GLY A 105 13.68 -14.73 -3.89
CA GLY A 105 13.14 -15.12 -2.59
C GLY A 105 13.38 -14.12 -1.45
N ASP A 106 13.85 -12.90 -1.74
CA ASP A 106 13.79 -11.75 -0.84
C ASP A 106 12.46 -11.01 -1.00
N LEU A 107 11.95 -10.48 0.12
CA LEU A 107 10.75 -9.65 0.14
C LEU A 107 11.13 -8.18 -0.05
N LEU A 108 10.59 -7.59 -1.11
CA LEU A 108 10.86 -6.22 -1.50
C LEU A 108 9.64 -5.36 -1.22
N HIS A 109 9.78 -4.36 -0.37
CA HIS A 109 8.70 -3.41 -0.11
C HIS A 109 8.46 -2.53 -1.35
N ARG A 110 7.20 -2.39 -1.77
CA ARG A 110 6.80 -1.57 -2.92
C ARG A 110 5.52 -0.82 -2.61
N SER A 111 5.41 0.39 -3.15
CA SER A 111 4.10 1.02 -3.31
C SER A 111 3.46 0.54 -4.61
N ILE A 112 2.17 0.24 -4.58
CA ILE A 112 1.42 -0.40 -5.65
C ILE A 112 0.31 0.56 -6.07
N LEU A 113 0.35 1.03 -7.31
CA LEU A 113 -0.76 1.75 -7.93
C LEU A 113 -1.39 0.85 -8.99
N LEU A 114 -2.69 0.59 -8.84
CA LEU A 114 -3.51 0.02 -9.90
C LEU A 114 -4.44 1.09 -10.46
N VAL A 115 -4.56 1.13 -11.79
CA VAL A 115 -5.45 2.02 -12.51
C VAL A 115 -6.22 1.19 -13.53
N ASP A 116 -7.53 1.31 -13.53
CA ASP A 116 -8.41 0.48 -14.35
C ASP A 116 -9.54 1.32 -14.98
N ILE A 117 -9.87 1.04 -16.24
CA ILE A 117 -10.92 1.75 -16.98
C ILE A 117 -12.30 1.14 -16.67
N GLU A 118 -13.26 1.99 -16.34
CA GLU A 118 -14.67 1.60 -16.22
C GLU A 118 -15.24 1.09 -17.55
N ASP A 119 -15.85 -0.09 -17.48
CA ASP A 119 -16.59 -0.72 -18.56
C ASP A 119 -15.80 -0.76 -19.88
N SER A 120 -14.55 -1.23 -19.80
CA SER A 120 -13.68 -1.38 -20.97
C SER A 120 -14.23 -2.41 -21.95
N ASP A 121 -14.78 -3.52 -21.45
CA ASP A 121 -15.22 -4.68 -22.24
C ASP A 121 -16.35 -4.39 -23.22
N SER A 122 -17.29 -3.52 -22.87
CA SER A 122 -18.44 -3.17 -23.72
C SER A 122 -18.08 -2.31 -24.94
N ARG A 123 -16.85 -1.79 -24.98
CA ARG A 123 -16.40 -0.82 -25.99
C ARG A 123 -15.93 -1.50 -27.29
N PRO A 124 -16.11 -0.84 -28.45
CA PRO A 124 -15.50 -1.25 -29.71
C PRO A 124 -13.96 -1.32 -29.64
N ASP A 125 -13.35 -2.23 -30.41
CA ASP A 125 -11.90 -2.49 -30.35
C ASP A 125 -11.04 -1.28 -30.71
N ASP A 126 -11.50 -0.41 -31.61
CA ASP A 126 -10.79 0.83 -31.97
C ASP A 126 -10.79 1.86 -30.82
N VAL A 127 -11.87 1.90 -30.02
CA VAL A 127 -11.95 2.71 -28.80
C VAL A 127 -11.04 2.12 -27.72
N LYS A 128 -11.08 0.79 -27.51
CA LYS A 128 -10.18 0.09 -26.58
C LYS A 128 -8.71 0.35 -26.89
N TRP A 129 -8.33 0.26 -28.17
CA TRP A 129 -6.96 0.54 -28.62
C TRP A 129 -6.52 1.97 -28.29
N ARG A 130 -7.37 2.96 -28.55
CA ARG A 130 -7.09 4.38 -28.25
C ARG A 130 -7.01 4.60 -26.74
N HIS A 131 -7.96 4.06 -25.97
CA HIS A 131 -7.96 4.14 -24.51
C HIS A 131 -6.70 3.56 -23.88
N ARG A 132 -6.20 2.43 -24.38
CA ARG A 132 -4.95 1.85 -23.91
C ARG A 132 -3.75 2.79 -24.09
N ALA A 133 -3.64 3.43 -25.25
CA ALA A 133 -2.57 4.40 -25.53
C ALA A 133 -2.70 5.67 -24.68
N GLU A 134 -3.92 6.19 -24.51
CA GLU A 134 -4.20 7.41 -23.76
C GLU A 134 -4.05 7.19 -22.25
N LEU A 135 -4.52 6.07 -21.73
CA LEU A 135 -4.31 5.69 -20.33
C LEU A 135 -2.82 5.60 -20.00
N ARG A 136 -2.02 5.01 -20.90
CA ARG A 136 -0.56 5.00 -20.76
C ARG A 136 -0.01 6.43 -20.71
N SER A 137 -0.45 7.33 -21.59
CA SER A 137 -0.03 8.74 -21.59
C SER A 137 -0.38 9.45 -20.27
N ILE A 138 -1.59 9.21 -19.75
CA ILE A 138 -2.08 9.76 -18.48
C ILE A 138 -1.24 9.27 -17.31
N VAL A 139 -1.07 7.95 -17.16
CA VAL A 139 -0.37 7.33 -16.02
C VAL A 139 1.11 7.74 -16.01
N PHE A 140 1.84 7.53 -17.11
CA PHE A 140 3.27 7.82 -17.16
C PHE A 140 3.55 9.32 -17.12
N GLY A 141 2.66 10.13 -17.73
CA GLY A 141 2.73 11.57 -17.62
C GLY A 141 2.53 12.07 -16.18
N ALA A 142 1.60 11.47 -15.43
CA ALA A 142 1.38 11.83 -14.03
C ALA A 142 2.58 11.48 -13.15
N VAL A 143 3.21 10.32 -13.40
CA VAL A 143 4.46 9.91 -12.71
C VAL A 143 5.60 10.89 -13.03
N ALA A 144 5.73 11.31 -14.30
CA ALA A 144 6.72 12.29 -14.69
C ALA A 144 6.47 13.69 -14.08
N ASP A 145 5.21 14.12 -13.97
CA ASP A 145 4.83 15.41 -13.38
C ASP A 145 5.27 15.55 -11.91
N ILE A 146 5.36 14.41 -11.19
CA ILE A 146 5.84 14.40 -9.81
C ILE A 146 7.34 14.09 -9.71
N GLY A 147 8.09 14.14 -10.81
CA GLY A 147 9.55 14.00 -10.83
C GLY A 147 10.07 12.61 -10.44
N VAL A 148 9.25 11.56 -10.56
CA VAL A 148 9.70 10.19 -10.32
C VAL A 148 10.45 9.70 -11.56
N ALA A 149 11.70 9.27 -11.37
CA ALA A 149 12.55 8.78 -12.44
C ALA A 149 12.03 7.43 -13.00
N PRO A 150 12.23 7.12 -14.29
CA PRO A 150 11.81 5.85 -14.89
C PRO A 150 12.35 4.60 -14.19
N GLU A 151 13.51 4.70 -13.54
CA GLU A 151 14.16 3.59 -12.82
C GLU A 151 13.54 3.36 -11.43
N ALA A 152 12.79 4.35 -10.91
CA ALA A 152 12.17 4.29 -9.58
C ALA A 152 10.81 3.57 -9.58
N PHE A 153 10.39 3.00 -10.71
CA PHE A 153 9.21 2.15 -10.79
C PHE A 153 9.30 1.13 -11.93
N THR A 154 8.49 0.07 -11.82
CA THR A 154 8.16 -0.79 -12.95
C THR A 154 6.67 -0.66 -13.25
N ALA A 155 6.30 -0.84 -14.52
CA ALA A 155 4.91 -0.74 -14.95
C ALA A 155 4.54 -1.89 -15.89
N LYS A 156 3.36 -2.46 -15.68
CA LYS A 156 2.80 -3.53 -16.49
C LYS A 156 1.40 -3.16 -16.96
N ASP A 157 1.19 -3.33 -18.26
CA ASP A 157 -0.09 -3.18 -18.91
C ASP A 157 -0.99 -4.40 -18.59
N THR A 158 -2.23 -4.15 -18.17
CA THR A 158 -3.21 -5.20 -17.86
C THR A 158 -4.26 -5.40 -18.96
N GLY A 159 -4.17 -4.63 -20.05
CA GLY A 159 -5.15 -4.60 -21.15
C GLY A 159 -6.09 -3.41 -21.02
N ASP A 160 -6.82 -3.35 -19.90
CA ASP A 160 -7.78 -2.30 -19.53
C ASP A 160 -7.25 -1.32 -18.47
N GLY A 161 -5.99 -1.51 -18.07
CA GLY A 161 -5.40 -0.82 -16.94
C GLY A 161 -3.87 -0.86 -16.92
N TRP A 162 -3.33 -0.31 -15.83
CA TRP A 162 -1.91 -0.33 -15.52
C TRP A 162 -1.67 -0.71 -14.07
N ARG A 163 -0.70 -1.59 -13.86
CA ARG A 163 -0.07 -1.84 -12.57
C ARG A 163 1.28 -1.14 -12.54
N VAL A 164 1.48 -0.26 -11.56
CA VAL A 164 2.74 0.45 -11.33
C VAL A 164 3.27 0.10 -9.95
N LEU A 165 4.52 -0.37 -9.89
CA LEU A 165 5.21 -0.75 -8.66
C LEU A 165 6.37 0.23 -8.44
N PHE A 166 6.27 1.06 -7.42
CA PHE A 166 7.29 2.05 -7.07
C PHE A 166 8.30 1.47 -6.08
N LEU A 167 9.57 1.81 -6.26
CA LEU A 167 10.63 1.51 -5.31
C LEU A 167 10.36 2.19 -3.94
N PRO A 168 10.88 1.64 -2.83
CA PRO A 168 10.59 2.15 -1.49
C PRO A 168 11.10 3.58 -1.24
N GLU A 169 12.05 4.06 -2.03
CA GLU A 169 12.57 5.44 -1.97
C GLU A 169 11.57 6.49 -2.48
N VAL A 170 10.53 6.06 -3.22
CA VAL A 170 9.49 6.97 -3.69
C VAL A 170 8.53 7.28 -2.54
N ALA A 171 8.59 8.51 -2.05
CA ALA A 171 7.82 8.95 -0.89
C ALA A 171 6.31 8.80 -1.12
N LYS A 172 5.65 8.04 -0.23
CA LYS A 172 4.22 7.67 -0.37
C LYS A 172 3.28 8.88 -0.30
N ASN A 173 3.65 9.96 0.40
CA ASN A 173 2.89 11.21 0.39
C ASN A 173 2.88 11.89 -1.00
N ARG A 174 3.95 11.73 -1.81
CA ARG A 174 3.95 12.18 -3.21
C ARG A 174 3.02 11.34 -4.08
N LEU A 175 2.89 10.05 -3.78
CA LEU A 175 1.99 9.13 -4.47
C LEU A 175 0.52 9.40 -4.11
N ALA A 176 0.20 9.59 -2.83
CA ALA A 176 -1.17 9.79 -2.36
C ALA A 176 -1.73 11.19 -2.65
N GLY A 177 -0.89 12.22 -2.77
CA GLY A 177 -1.32 13.59 -3.09
C GLY A 177 -0.98 14.01 -4.53
N PRO A 178 0.24 14.49 -4.79
CA PRO A 178 0.65 15.01 -6.11
C PRO A 178 0.39 14.09 -7.30
N LEU A 179 0.67 12.77 -7.20
CA LEU A 179 0.48 11.84 -8.31
C LEU A 179 -1.01 11.68 -8.64
N VAL A 180 -1.84 11.49 -7.63
CA VAL A 180 -3.29 11.39 -7.75
C VAL A 180 -3.85 12.66 -8.38
N ALA A 181 -3.42 13.84 -7.92
CA ALA A 181 -3.83 15.11 -8.50
C ALA A 181 -3.39 15.25 -9.98
N ALA A 182 -2.17 14.81 -10.32
CA ALA A 182 -1.66 14.84 -11.70
C ALA A 182 -2.43 13.90 -12.63
N LEU A 183 -2.74 12.68 -12.16
CA LEU A 183 -3.53 11.68 -12.89
C LEU A 183 -4.90 12.25 -13.24
N VAL A 184 -5.58 12.86 -12.26
CA VAL A 184 -6.93 13.43 -12.45
C VAL A 184 -6.90 14.62 -13.39
N ARG A 185 -5.94 15.54 -13.25
CA ARG A 185 -5.79 16.67 -14.18
C ARG A 185 -5.60 16.20 -15.62
N ARG A 186 -4.80 15.16 -15.85
CA ARG A 186 -4.57 14.58 -17.18
C ARG A 186 -5.80 13.89 -17.72
N LEU A 187 -6.52 13.14 -16.88
CA LEU A 187 -7.78 12.50 -17.25
C LEU A 187 -8.87 13.51 -17.61
N VAL A 188 -9.02 14.60 -16.84
CA VAL A 188 -9.98 15.68 -17.14
C VAL A 188 -9.66 16.32 -18.49
N ARG A 189 -8.39 16.70 -18.73
CA ARG A 189 -7.98 17.25 -20.03
C ARG A 189 -8.27 16.31 -21.20
N TYR A 190 -8.05 15.02 -21.03
CA TYR A 190 -8.41 14.03 -22.03
C TYR A 190 -9.93 14.01 -22.27
N ASN A 191 -10.72 13.92 -21.20
CA ASN A 191 -12.19 13.84 -21.29
C ASN A 191 -12.84 15.12 -21.86
N ASP A 192 -12.23 16.28 -21.64
CA ASP A 192 -12.68 17.57 -22.20
C ASP A 192 -12.48 17.62 -23.72
N ALA A 193 -11.42 16.98 -24.23
CA ALA A 193 -11.14 16.89 -25.65
C ALA A 193 -11.83 15.70 -26.34
N ALA A 194 -12.23 14.67 -25.58
CA ALA A 194 -12.85 13.46 -26.09
C ALA A 194 -14.35 13.63 -26.39
N ALA A 195 -14.83 12.92 -27.43
CA ALA A 195 -16.25 12.78 -27.67
C ALA A 195 -16.93 12.05 -26.47
N PRO A 196 -18.23 12.27 -26.18
CA PRO A 196 -18.88 11.68 -25.02
C PRO A 196 -18.73 10.16 -24.88
N GLY A 197 -18.78 9.41 -25.98
CA GLY A 197 -18.59 7.95 -25.99
C GLY A 197 -17.14 7.49 -25.81
N GLU A 198 -16.18 8.40 -25.92
CA GLU A 198 -14.74 8.13 -25.78
C GLU A 198 -14.20 8.60 -24.43
N ARG A 199 -15.03 9.21 -23.57
CA ARG A 199 -14.61 9.58 -22.22
C ARG A 199 -14.30 8.33 -21.39
N MET A 200 -13.25 8.44 -20.59
CA MET A 200 -12.80 7.41 -19.66
C MET A 200 -13.15 7.80 -18.24
N ARG A 201 -13.53 6.81 -17.43
CA ARG A 201 -13.61 6.93 -15.98
C ARG A 201 -12.73 5.87 -15.36
N LEU A 202 -12.03 6.20 -14.29
CA LEU A 202 -10.99 5.35 -13.73
C LEU A 202 -11.31 4.90 -12.31
N ARG A 203 -11.10 3.61 -12.05
CA ARG A 203 -10.96 3.06 -10.71
C ARG A 203 -9.47 2.99 -10.39
N THR A 204 -9.08 3.50 -9.23
CA THR A 204 -7.67 3.51 -8.83
C THR A 204 -7.50 2.98 -7.42
N VAL A 205 -6.43 2.21 -7.21
CA VAL A 205 -6.04 1.70 -5.90
C VAL A 205 -4.60 2.10 -5.61
N LEU A 206 -4.35 2.66 -4.42
CA LEU A 206 -3.01 2.82 -3.89
C LEU A 206 -2.83 1.94 -2.65
N HIS A 207 -1.84 1.07 -2.70
CA HIS A 207 -1.48 0.14 -1.65
C HIS A 207 0.05 0.11 -1.46
N ALA A 208 0.54 -0.56 -0.44
CA ALA A 208 1.95 -0.83 -0.23
C ALA A 208 2.13 -2.12 0.57
N GLY A 209 3.23 -2.82 0.33
CA GLY A 209 3.59 -4.02 1.05
C GLY A 209 4.74 -4.78 0.39
N GLU A 210 5.00 -5.95 0.93
CA GLU A 210 6.13 -6.79 0.61
C GLU A 210 5.77 -7.73 -0.56
N LEU A 211 6.61 -7.72 -1.59
CA LEU A 211 6.44 -8.54 -2.79
C LEU A 211 7.69 -9.40 -3.02
N LEU A 212 7.46 -10.60 -3.55
CA LEU A 212 8.50 -11.49 -4.04
C LEU A 212 8.73 -11.26 -5.53
N TRP A 213 9.97 -11.49 -5.97
CA TRP A 213 10.35 -11.48 -7.37
C TRP A 213 10.77 -12.89 -7.81
N ASP A 214 10.15 -13.42 -8.88
CA ASP A 214 10.48 -14.76 -9.41
C ASP A 214 11.48 -14.74 -10.58
N GLY A 215 12.03 -13.57 -10.92
CA GLY A 215 12.87 -13.38 -12.11
C GLY A 215 12.11 -12.82 -13.31
N SER A 216 10.78 -12.86 -13.31
CA SER A 216 9.92 -12.41 -14.41
C SER A 216 8.85 -11.40 -13.98
N ASP A 217 8.23 -11.60 -12.81
CA ASP A 217 7.21 -10.71 -12.28
C ASP A 217 7.19 -10.68 -10.75
N PHE A 218 6.55 -9.64 -10.22
CA PHE A 218 6.26 -9.52 -8.80
C PHE A 218 4.98 -10.26 -8.42
N PHE A 219 4.99 -10.91 -7.26
CA PHE A 219 3.84 -11.58 -6.67
C PHE A 219 3.87 -11.49 -5.15
N GLY A 220 2.71 -11.63 -4.50
CA GLY A 220 2.61 -11.53 -3.05
C GLY A 220 1.20 -11.24 -2.58
N SER A 221 0.97 -11.35 -1.26
CA SER A 221 -0.32 -11.04 -0.64
C SER A 221 -0.74 -9.59 -0.89
N ALA A 222 0.17 -8.63 -0.70
CA ALA A 222 -0.10 -7.21 -0.93
C ALA A 222 -0.56 -6.94 -2.37
N LEU A 223 0.08 -7.55 -3.38
CA LEU A 223 -0.37 -7.37 -4.77
C LEU A 223 -1.72 -8.03 -5.04
N ASN A 224 -1.98 -9.21 -4.48
CA ASN A 224 -3.29 -9.85 -4.58
C ASN A 224 -4.39 -9.00 -3.94
N GLU A 225 -4.11 -8.39 -2.79
CA GLU A 225 -5.06 -7.50 -2.11
C GLU A 225 -5.34 -6.26 -2.93
N ALA A 226 -4.31 -5.59 -3.48
CA ALA A 226 -4.51 -4.47 -4.39
C ALA A 226 -5.40 -4.86 -5.58
N SER A 227 -5.17 -6.04 -6.18
CA SER A 227 -6.01 -6.56 -7.26
C SER A 227 -7.45 -6.80 -6.80
N TRP A 228 -7.68 -7.40 -5.63
CA TRP A 228 -9.04 -7.57 -5.10
C TRP A 228 -9.73 -6.23 -4.85
N LEU A 229 -9.01 -5.20 -4.41
CA LEU A 229 -9.56 -3.86 -4.19
C LEU A 229 -9.98 -3.20 -5.51
N VAL A 230 -9.15 -3.25 -6.57
CA VAL A 230 -9.50 -2.60 -7.85
C VAL A 230 -10.66 -3.32 -8.55
N ASP A 231 -10.73 -4.64 -8.37
CA ASP A 231 -11.78 -5.51 -8.88
C ASP A 231 -12.99 -5.62 -7.95
N SER A 232 -13.04 -4.86 -6.86
CA SER A 232 -14.13 -4.94 -5.87
C SER A 232 -15.42 -4.31 -6.38
N ASP A 233 -16.56 -4.88 -5.99
CA ASP A 233 -17.86 -4.29 -6.27
C ASP A 233 -18.04 -2.99 -5.51
N GLU A 234 -17.48 -2.89 -4.30
CA GLU A 234 -17.47 -1.69 -3.50
C GLU A 234 -16.81 -0.50 -4.23
N LEU A 235 -15.70 -0.74 -4.95
CA LEU A 235 -15.06 0.32 -5.73
C LEU A 235 -15.85 0.67 -7.01
N ARG A 236 -16.46 -0.33 -7.67
CA ARG A 236 -17.37 -0.11 -8.81
C ARG A 236 -18.56 0.76 -8.40
N GLU A 237 -19.19 0.41 -7.29
CA GLU A 237 -20.31 1.16 -6.71
C GLU A 237 -19.88 2.58 -6.34
N CYS A 238 -18.73 2.75 -5.69
CA CYS A 238 -18.20 4.08 -5.38
C CYS A 238 -18.04 4.92 -6.65
N LEU A 239 -17.47 4.38 -7.73
CA LEU A 239 -17.39 5.12 -8.98
C LEU A 239 -18.78 5.45 -9.52
N ALA A 240 -19.73 4.51 -9.52
CA ALA A 240 -21.10 4.73 -10.00
C ALA A 240 -21.88 5.79 -9.20
N LEU A 241 -21.58 5.98 -7.91
CA LEU A 241 -22.31 6.90 -7.02
C LEU A 241 -22.15 8.38 -7.39
N ARG A 242 -21.05 8.78 -8.03
CA ARG A 242 -20.78 10.20 -8.36
C ARG A 242 -20.34 10.34 -9.80
N ALA A 243 -20.70 11.44 -10.44
CA ALA A 243 -20.22 11.80 -11.78
C ALA A 243 -18.74 12.23 -11.81
N ALA A 244 -17.90 11.64 -10.96
CA ALA A 244 -16.47 11.88 -10.91
C ALA A 244 -15.76 11.13 -12.06
N PRO A 245 -14.72 11.73 -12.66
CA PRO A 245 -13.88 11.06 -13.66
C PRO A 245 -13.04 9.93 -13.05
N ALA A 246 -12.73 9.97 -11.75
CA ALA A 246 -12.02 8.87 -11.10
C ALA A 246 -12.40 8.71 -9.63
N VAL A 247 -12.16 7.50 -9.11
CA VAL A 247 -12.20 7.18 -7.67
C VAL A 247 -10.87 6.57 -7.25
N LEU A 248 -10.37 6.97 -6.09
CA LEU A 248 -9.20 6.38 -5.43
C LEU A 248 -9.64 5.61 -4.20
N MET A 249 -9.21 4.36 -4.10
CA MET A 249 -9.25 3.58 -2.88
C MET A 249 -7.84 3.40 -2.34
N VAL A 250 -7.64 3.68 -1.06
CA VAL A 250 -6.38 3.45 -0.36
C VAL A 250 -6.53 2.33 0.65
N SER A 251 -5.53 1.45 0.70
CA SER A 251 -5.46 0.41 1.74
C SER A 251 -5.23 0.99 3.14
N ASP A 252 -5.47 0.17 4.17
CA ASP A 252 -5.13 0.48 5.57
C ASP A 252 -3.68 0.95 5.78
N VAL A 253 -2.71 0.28 5.15
CA VAL A 253 -1.28 0.65 5.25
C VAL A 253 -1.05 2.10 4.75
N ILE A 254 -1.65 2.46 3.61
CA ILE A 254 -1.53 3.80 3.04
C ILE A 254 -2.30 4.82 3.88
N TYR A 255 -3.49 4.47 4.35
CA TYR A 255 -4.29 5.40 5.14
C TYR A 255 -3.62 5.73 6.48
N ASN A 256 -3.23 4.69 7.23
CA ASN A 256 -2.62 4.85 8.54
C ASN A 256 -1.20 5.39 8.48
N GLY A 257 -0.44 5.07 7.44
CA GLY A 257 0.93 5.55 7.27
C GLY A 257 1.04 6.97 6.71
N VAL A 258 0.05 7.41 5.92
CA VAL A 258 0.17 8.65 5.14
C VAL A 258 -1.07 9.52 5.24
N VAL A 259 -2.24 9.00 4.86
CA VAL A 259 -3.43 9.85 4.64
C VAL A 259 -3.93 10.48 5.92
N ARG A 260 -4.11 9.72 7.00
CA ARG A 260 -4.66 10.24 8.26
C ARG A 260 -3.84 11.37 8.88
N HIS A 261 -2.55 11.45 8.53
CA HIS A 261 -1.64 12.47 9.02
C HIS A 261 -1.72 13.78 8.23
N GLY A 262 -2.41 13.78 7.08
CA GLY A 262 -2.57 14.98 6.25
C GLY A 262 -1.25 15.51 5.69
N TYR A 263 -0.29 14.63 5.37
CA TYR A 263 1.02 15.06 4.90
C TYR A 263 0.92 15.80 3.55
N GLY A 264 1.41 17.05 3.50
CA GLY A 264 1.40 17.87 2.30
C GLY A 264 0.01 18.41 1.97
N GLU A 265 -0.48 18.16 0.76
CA GLU A 265 -1.80 18.62 0.28
C GLU A 265 -2.91 17.58 0.50
N ILE A 266 -2.64 16.53 1.28
CA ILE A 266 -3.61 15.46 1.52
C ILE A 266 -4.61 15.94 2.57
N ASP A 267 -5.88 15.97 2.18
CA ASP A 267 -7.01 16.27 3.07
C ASP A 267 -7.64 14.95 3.55
N PRO A 268 -7.42 14.54 4.83
CA PRO A 268 -7.94 13.28 5.35
C PRO A 268 -9.47 13.25 5.40
N GLU A 269 -10.14 14.41 5.50
CA GLU A 269 -11.60 14.47 5.63
C GLU A 269 -12.33 14.06 4.34
N ARG A 270 -11.62 14.02 3.21
CA ARG A 270 -12.15 13.55 1.92
C ARG A 270 -12.19 12.04 1.77
N TYR A 271 -11.58 11.32 2.71
CA TYR A 271 -11.46 9.87 2.67
C TYR A 271 -12.55 9.21 3.51
N GLU A 272 -13.48 8.53 2.84
CA GLU A 272 -14.58 7.82 3.50
C GLU A 272 -14.19 6.35 3.74
N PRO A 273 -14.36 5.81 4.97
CA PRO A 273 -14.04 4.42 5.25
C PRO A 273 -14.98 3.46 4.50
N ARG A 274 -14.41 2.38 3.95
CA ARG A 274 -15.10 1.29 3.29
C ARG A 274 -14.49 -0.05 3.70
N LEU A 275 -15.35 -1.03 3.95
CA LEU A 275 -14.93 -2.40 4.18
C LEU A 275 -15.14 -3.17 2.88
N VAL A 276 -14.06 -3.67 2.29
CA VAL A 276 -14.14 -4.51 1.09
C VAL A 276 -14.13 -5.96 1.50
N ARG A 277 -15.18 -6.71 1.12
CA ARG A 277 -15.28 -8.14 1.40
C ARG A 277 -14.56 -8.93 0.32
N ALA A 278 -13.24 -9.03 0.44
CA ALA A 278 -12.42 -9.75 -0.52
C ALA A 278 -12.46 -11.26 -0.31
N LYS A 279 -11.93 -12.02 -1.28
CA LYS A 279 -12.03 -13.49 -1.34
C LYS A 279 -11.56 -14.23 -0.09
N LYS A 280 -10.54 -13.70 0.62
CA LYS A 280 -9.91 -14.39 1.76
C LYS A 280 -10.08 -13.67 3.10
N ARG A 281 -10.28 -12.36 3.09
CA ARG A 281 -10.44 -11.54 4.29
C ARG A 281 -11.14 -10.23 3.96
N ASP A 282 -11.73 -9.63 4.97
CA ASP A 282 -12.22 -8.26 4.89
C ASP A 282 -11.02 -7.30 4.91
N LEU A 283 -11.05 -6.29 4.05
CA LEU A 283 -10.01 -5.27 3.93
C LEU A 283 -10.59 -3.91 4.34
N ALA A 284 -10.01 -3.32 5.39
CA ALA A 284 -10.29 -1.94 5.75
C ALA A 284 -9.63 -1.00 4.73
N THR A 285 -10.43 -0.12 4.14
CA THR A 285 -10.00 0.80 3.09
C THR A 285 -10.67 2.15 3.24
N TRP A 286 -10.17 3.13 2.49
CA TRP A 286 -10.77 4.46 2.41
C TRP A 286 -10.88 4.91 0.97
N VAL A 287 -11.98 5.55 0.61
CA VAL A 287 -12.27 6.01 -0.75
C VAL A 287 -12.34 7.53 -0.84
N CYS A 288 -11.81 8.08 -1.93
CA CYS A 288 -11.84 9.50 -2.26
C CYS A 288 -12.26 9.67 -3.73
N TRP A 289 -13.26 10.49 -3.99
CA TRP A 289 -13.72 10.82 -5.35
C TRP A 289 -12.92 11.98 -5.91
N LEU A 290 -12.46 11.84 -7.14
CA LEU A 290 -11.48 12.74 -7.72
C LEU A 290 -12.08 13.53 -8.89
N GLY A 291 -11.94 14.85 -8.86
CA GLY A 291 -12.30 15.72 -9.98
C GLY A 291 -13.80 16.00 -10.14
N GLY A 292 -14.63 15.67 -9.14
CA GLY A 292 -15.99 16.21 -9.04
C GLY A 292 -15.99 17.45 -8.17
N ASP A 293 -16.73 18.50 -8.56
CA ASP A 293 -16.99 19.64 -7.69
C ASP A 293 -17.60 19.13 -6.38
N LEU A 294 -16.94 19.38 -5.24
CA LEU A 294 -17.54 19.28 -3.91
C LEU A 294 -18.49 20.48 -3.67
N ALA A 295 -19.32 20.80 -4.66
CA ALA A 295 -20.39 21.78 -4.54
C ALA A 295 -21.67 21.04 -4.15
N GLY A 296 -21.83 20.76 -2.86
CA GLY A 296 -23.06 20.19 -2.31
C GLY A 296 -22.86 19.66 -0.89
N ASP A 297 -23.46 20.36 0.07
CA ASP A 297 -23.65 19.99 1.48
C ASP A 297 -22.44 20.03 2.42
N ARG A 298 -22.17 21.22 2.94
CA ARG A 298 -22.51 21.53 4.35
C ARG A 298 -23.01 22.99 4.45
N ALA A 299 -24.34 23.12 4.51
CA ALA A 299 -25.01 24.23 5.19
C ALA A 299 -25.08 23.91 6.70
#